data_AF-A0A969I5H3-F1
#
_entry.id   AF-A0A969I5H3-F1
#
_cell.length_a   1.000
_cell.length_b   1.000
_cell.length_c   1.000
_cell.angle_alpha   90.00
_cell.angle_beta   90.00
_cell.angle_gamma   90.00
#
_symmetry.space_group_name_H-M   'P 1'
#
loop_
_entity.id
_entity.type
_entity.pdbx_description
1 polymer ?
#
loop_
_entity_poly.entity_id
_entity_poly.type
_entity_poly.pdbx_seq_one_letter_code
_entity_poly.pdbx_strand_id
1 'polypeptide(L)'
;MRLAQYFVSAALAVLACAHAGAQEQLPPAVAEATAAVRTVKLSFSELGQGPMELRGVQASSGIDLGTRLDEVIVGAKLRLRLTYSPALLPDLSHLRVSLNGQVLAAVALPKEQAGREVEREVVLDPRYFSDYNQIRFDLIGHYTLECEDPQHSSLWLTLSPRSELELAVRPLQLRNELALLPAPFFDRRDNRRLTLPVVLPNRSALALLRSVGVAASWFGMLADYRSARFPVSFDVLPQQHALVFATNNARPATLQLPAVQKPTISIIDHPEAPNLKLLVFQGQDEVQLQQAVEGLVLGNPVLT
;
A
#
# COMPACT_ATOMS: atom_id res chain seq x y z
N MET A 1 -77.94 0.88 -62.17
CA MET A 1 -78.13 -0.58 -62.07
C MET A 1 -76.78 -1.25 -62.31
N ARG A 2 -76.16 -1.82 -61.26
CA ARG A 2 -74.97 -2.71 -61.19
C ARG A 2 -73.63 -2.19 -61.80
N LEU A 3 -72.62 -1.85 -60.98
CA LEU A 3 -71.58 -2.70 -60.34
C LEU A 3 -70.47 -3.16 -61.31
N ALA A 4 -69.25 -2.64 -61.13
CA ALA A 4 -67.99 -3.39 -61.28
C ALA A 4 -66.83 -2.61 -60.63
N GLN A 5 -66.15 -3.27 -59.71
CA GLN A 5 -65.03 -2.80 -58.89
C GLN A 5 -63.75 -2.66 -59.71
N TYR A 6 -62.95 -1.62 -59.45
CA TYR A 6 -61.55 -1.54 -59.89
C TYR A 6 -60.62 -1.52 -58.68
N PHE A 7 -59.80 -2.56 -58.58
CA PHE A 7 -58.66 -2.71 -57.69
C PHE A 7 -57.54 -1.74 -58.12
N VAL A 8 -57.01 -0.96 -57.19
CA VAL A 8 -55.80 -0.14 -57.38
C VAL A 8 -54.64 -0.80 -56.65
N SER A 9 -53.61 -1.18 -57.40
CA SER A 9 -52.37 -1.79 -56.90
C SER A 9 -51.52 -0.79 -56.11
N ALA A 10 -51.01 -1.24 -54.97
CA ALA A 10 -50.08 -0.52 -54.11
C ALA A 10 -48.64 -0.57 -54.66
N ALA A 11 -48.01 0.60 -54.76
CA ALA A 11 -46.58 0.73 -55.03
C ALA A 11 -45.80 0.82 -53.70
N LEU A 12 -44.87 -0.11 -53.52
CA LEU A 12 -43.94 -0.20 -52.38
C LEU A 12 -42.90 0.92 -52.47
N ALA A 13 -42.86 1.81 -51.48
CA ALA A 13 -41.75 2.75 -51.27
C ALA A 13 -40.79 2.14 -50.23
N VAL A 14 -39.54 1.89 -50.65
CA VAL A 14 -38.45 1.44 -49.77
C VAL A 14 -37.98 2.62 -48.94
N LEU A 15 -38.27 2.60 -47.64
CA LEU A 15 -37.74 3.56 -46.66
C LEU A 15 -36.34 3.13 -46.23
N ALA A 16 -35.33 3.97 -46.53
CA ALA A 16 -33.98 3.80 -46.01
C ALA A 16 -33.92 4.26 -44.55
N CYS A 17 -33.80 3.32 -43.61
CA CYS A 17 -33.54 3.63 -42.19
C CYS A 17 -32.08 4.01 -41.99
N ALA A 18 -31.80 5.31 -41.85
CA ALA A 18 -30.52 5.81 -41.34
C ALA A 18 -30.34 5.38 -39.87
N HIS A 19 -29.40 4.46 -39.63
CA HIS A 19 -28.97 4.10 -38.27
C HIS A 19 -28.01 5.18 -37.76
N ALA A 20 -28.51 6.04 -36.88
CA ALA A 20 -27.66 6.92 -36.07
C ALA A 20 -26.90 6.06 -35.06
N GLY A 21 -25.60 5.85 -35.31
CA GLY A 21 -24.70 5.23 -34.34
C GLY A 21 -24.51 6.16 -33.15
N ALA A 22 -25.13 5.82 -32.03
CA ALA A 22 -24.79 6.41 -30.74
C ALA A 22 -23.36 5.98 -30.38
N GLN A 23 -22.41 6.89 -30.49
CA GLN A 23 -21.08 6.70 -29.92
C GLN A 23 -21.21 6.85 -28.41
N GLU A 24 -21.13 5.72 -27.71
CA GLU A 24 -20.98 5.67 -26.26
C GLU A 24 -19.62 6.27 -25.91
N GLN A 25 -19.61 7.57 -25.59
CA GLN A 25 -18.43 8.25 -25.07
C GLN A 25 -18.10 7.63 -23.71
N LEU A 26 -17.09 6.76 -23.73
CA LEU A 26 -16.38 6.31 -22.54
C LEU A 26 -16.03 7.54 -21.70
N PRO A 27 -16.28 7.52 -20.37
CA PRO A 27 -15.92 8.63 -19.50
C PRO A 27 -14.42 8.93 -19.68
N PRO A 28 -14.01 10.21 -19.63
CA PRO A 28 -12.61 10.56 -19.77
C PRO A 28 -11.82 9.77 -18.72
N ALA A 29 -10.82 9.02 -19.19
CA ALA A 29 -9.82 8.43 -18.32
C ALA A 29 -9.39 9.51 -17.32
N VAL A 30 -9.57 9.22 -16.03
CA VAL A 30 -9.08 10.07 -14.95
C VAL A 30 -7.65 10.44 -15.35
N ALA A 31 -7.41 11.74 -15.56
CA ALA A 31 -6.06 12.22 -15.74
C ALA A 31 -5.32 11.81 -14.47
N GLU A 32 -4.60 10.68 -14.53
CA GLU A 32 -3.62 10.30 -13.54
C GLU A 32 -2.66 11.48 -13.53
N ALA A 33 -2.85 12.41 -12.60
CA ALA A 33 -1.80 13.32 -12.20
C ALA A 33 -0.59 12.41 -12.00
N THR A 34 0.45 12.60 -12.82
CA THR A 34 1.68 11.81 -12.83
C THR A 34 2.41 12.06 -11.52
N ALA A 35 1.88 11.53 -10.44
CA ALA A 35 2.49 11.62 -9.14
C ALA A 35 3.84 10.91 -9.24
N ALA A 36 4.88 11.59 -8.78
CA ALA A 36 6.24 11.12 -8.94
C ALA A 36 6.39 9.74 -8.29
N VAL A 37 6.98 8.81 -9.04
CA VAL A 37 7.35 7.49 -8.51
C VAL A 37 8.45 7.70 -7.46
N ARG A 38 8.24 7.18 -6.26
CA ARG A 38 9.20 7.23 -5.15
C ARG A 38 9.87 5.87 -4.98
N THR A 39 11.16 5.86 -4.69
CA THR A 39 11.90 4.63 -4.37
C THR A 39 11.90 4.38 -2.87
N VAL A 40 11.52 3.17 -2.46
CA VAL A 40 11.56 2.69 -1.08
C VAL A 40 12.56 1.56 -0.99
N LYS A 41 13.53 1.65 -0.09
CA LYS A 41 14.48 0.58 0.20
C LYS A 41 14.19 0.02 1.58
N LEU A 42 14.03 -1.29 1.65
CA LEU A 42 13.75 -2.02 2.89
C LEU A 42 14.78 -3.14 3.01
N SER A 43 15.64 -3.07 4.03
CA SER A 43 16.48 -4.20 4.39
C SER A 43 15.64 -5.35 4.96
N PHE A 44 16.14 -6.57 4.87
CA PHE A 44 15.47 -7.73 5.47
C PHE A 44 15.37 -7.56 6.99
N SER A 45 16.36 -6.94 7.64
CA SER A 45 16.28 -6.57 9.06
C SER A 45 15.14 -5.61 9.39
N GLU A 46 14.87 -4.61 8.53
CA GLU A 46 13.75 -3.69 8.72
C GLU A 46 12.39 -4.38 8.50
N LEU A 47 12.38 -5.47 7.72
CA LEU A 47 11.23 -6.36 7.56
C LEU A 47 11.13 -7.41 8.69
N GLY A 48 11.92 -7.27 9.76
CA GLY A 48 11.88 -8.14 10.93
C GLY A 48 12.62 -9.47 10.75
N GLN A 49 13.44 -9.61 9.72
CA GLN A 49 14.14 -10.86 9.41
C GLN A 49 15.57 -10.85 9.95
N GLY A 50 15.95 -11.94 10.61
CA GLY A 50 17.34 -12.27 10.89
C GLY A 50 18.05 -12.88 9.67
N PRO A 51 19.28 -13.40 9.84
CA PRO A 51 19.90 -14.25 8.83
C PRO A 51 18.99 -15.44 8.51
N MET A 52 18.68 -15.66 7.24
CA MET A 52 17.87 -16.82 6.83
C MET A 52 18.79 -17.95 6.45
N GLU A 53 18.82 -19.00 7.26
CA GLU A 53 19.58 -20.22 6.97
C GLU A 53 18.69 -21.25 6.27
N LEU A 54 19.04 -21.58 5.03
CA LEU A 54 18.42 -22.64 4.24
C LEU A 54 19.36 -23.85 4.27
N ARG A 55 18.91 -24.98 4.83
CA ARG A 55 19.73 -26.19 5.02
C ARG A 55 19.07 -27.44 4.43
N GLY A 56 19.88 -28.33 3.88
CA GLY A 56 19.42 -29.56 3.22
C GLY A 56 19.09 -29.36 1.74
N VAL A 57 18.56 -30.40 1.11
CA VAL A 57 18.29 -30.43 -0.35
C VAL A 57 17.17 -29.49 -0.77
N GLN A 58 16.21 -29.26 0.11
CA GLN A 58 15.10 -28.34 -0.10
C GLN A 58 14.75 -27.63 1.21
N ALA A 59 15.10 -26.36 1.29
CA ALA A 59 14.73 -25.49 2.41
C ALA A 59 14.12 -24.20 1.89
N SER A 60 13.13 -23.70 2.61
CA SER A 60 12.40 -22.48 2.24
C SER A 60 12.39 -21.47 3.36
N SER A 61 12.55 -20.19 3.01
CA SER A 61 12.28 -19.06 3.89
C SER A 61 11.60 -17.96 3.08
N GLY A 62 11.12 -16.90 3.70
CA GLY A 62 10.41 -15.85 2.99
C GLY A 62 10.24 -14.56 3.79
N ILE A 63 9.81 -13.53 3.08
CA ILE A 63 9.44 -12.24 3.64
C ILE A 63 8.00 -11.90 3.25
N ASP A 64 7.28 -11.35 4.22
CA ASP A 64 5.93 -10.86 4.03
C ASP A 64 5.93 -9.33 3.97
N LEU A 65 5.26 -8.79 2.96
CA LEU A 65 5.14 -7.36 2.71
C LEU A 65 3.70 -7.03 2.32
N GLY A 66 3.09 -6.05 2.98
CA GLY A 66 1.84 -5.47 2.47
C GLY A 66 2.06 -4.22 1.64
N THR A 67 1.14 -3.98 0.71
CA THR A 67 1.06 -2.78 -0.11
C THR A 67 -0.01 -1.87 0.48
N ARG A 68 0.31 -0.58 0.68
CA ARG A 68 -0.68 0.37 1.20
C ARG A 68 -1.79 0.62 0.19
N LEU A 69 -2.99 0.92 0.68
CA LEU A 69 -4.17 1.21 -0.15
C LEU A 69 -4.00 2.47 -1.01
N ASP A 70 -3.24 3.45 -0.51
CA ASP A 70 -2.93 4.72 -1.17
C ASP A 70 -1.71 4.63 -2.09
N GLU A 71 -1.25 3.43 -2.44
CA GLU A 71 -0.03 3.22 -3.21
C GLU A 71 -0.12 2.02 -4.15
N VAL A 72 0.60 2.08 -5.27
CA VAL A 72 0.80 0.96 -6.17
C VAL A 72 2.27 0.74 -6.45
N ILE A 73 2.71 -0.52 -6.39
CA ILE A 73 4.07 -0.92 -6.75
C ILE A 73 4.15 -0.99 -8.28
N VAL A 74 5.00 -0.16 -8.87
CA VAL A 74 5.22 -0.08 -10.32
C VAL A 74 6.55 -0.68 -10.76
N GLY A 75 7.37 -1.12 -9.81
CA GLY A 75 8.59 -1.87 -10.05
C GLY A 75 9.20 -2.35 -8.74
N ALA A 76 9.94 -3.45 -8.79
CA ALA A 76 10.59 -3.99 -7.61
C ALA A 76 11.88 -4.73 -7.97
N LYS A 77 12.87 -4.65 -7.08
CA LYS A 77 14.16 -5.33 -7.20
C LYS A 77 14.58 -5.90 -5.86
N LEU A 78 15.00 -7.15 -5.85
CA LEU A 78 15.68 -7.78 -4.72
C LEU A 78 17.19 -7.71 -4.94
N ARG A 79 17.91 -7.16 -3.97
CA ARG A 79 19.37 -7.28 -3.86
C ARG A 79 19.69 -8.26 -2.75
N LEU A 80 19.99 -9.48 -3.15
CA LEU A 80 20.29 -10.58 -2.26
C LEU A 80 21.78 -10.60 -1.94
N ARG A 81 22.12 -10.53 -0.67
CA ARG A 81 23.47 -10.81 -0.14
C ARG A 81 23.45 -12.21 0.42
N LEU A 82 24.20 -13.13 -0.18
CA LEU A 82 24.13 -14.54 0.15
C LEU A 82 25.52 -15.17 0.25
N THR A 83 25.64 -16.16 1.13
CA THR A 83 26.82 -17.02 1.26
C THR A 83 26.32 -18.46 1.18
N TYR A 84 27.02 -19.31 0.45
CA TYR A 84 26.60 -20.70 0.24
C TYR A 84 27.79 -21.65 0.27
N SER A 85 27.45 -22.92 0.52
CA SER A 85 28.44 -23.98 0.64
C SER A 85 29.24 -24.22 -0.64
N PRO A 86 30.58 -24.32 -0.55
CA PRO A 86 31.44 -24.77 -1.66
C PRO A 86 31.18 -26.18 -2.18
N ALA A 87 30.41 -26.97 -1.43
CA ALA A 87 30.05 -28.34 -1.81
C ALA A 87 28.84 -28.43 -2.75
N LEU A 88 28.09 -27.33 -2.93
CA LEU A 88 26.95 -27.34 -3.86
C LEU A 88 27.43 -27.53 -5.31
N LEU A 89 26.75 -28.40 -6.04
CA LEU A 89 26.95 -28.62 -7.47
C LEU A 89 26.24 -27.50 -8.26
N PRO A 90 26.97 -26.62 -8.98
CA PRO A 90 26.38 -25.44 -9.62
C PRO A 90 25.31 -25.75 -10.67
N ASP A 91 25.42 -26.89 -11.37
CA ASP A 91 24.50 -27.26 -12.44
C ASP A 91 23.14 -27.77 -11.93
N LEU A 92 23.08 -28.20 -10.67
CA LEU A 92 21.86 -28.73 -10.04
C LEU A 92 21.35 -27.83 -8.92
N SER A 93 22.24 -27.03 -8.31
CA SER A 93 21.92 -26.22 -7.15
C SER A 93 21.62 -24.79 -7.53
N HIS A 94 20.50 -24.27 -7.04
CA HIS A 94 20.08 -22.89 -7.28
C HIS A 94 19.21 -22.37 -6.14
N LEU A 95 19.14 -21.05 -6.02
CA LEU A 95 18.16 -20.39 -5.17
C LEU A 95 16.96 -19.98 -6.02
N ARG A 96 15.83 -20.62 -5.82
CA ARG A 96 14.58 -20.24 -6.48
C ARG A 96 13.91 -19.10 -5.71
N VAL A 97 13.56 -18.04 -6.43
CA VAL A 97 12.85 -16.87 -5.91
C VAL A 97 11.45 -16.85 -6.49
N SER A 98 10.45 -16.74 -5.62
CA SER A 98 9.05 -16.66 -6.01
C SER A 98 8.32 -15.53 -5.29
N LEU A 99 7.28 -15.00 -5.92
CA LEU A 99 6.40 -13.98 -5.37
C LEU A 99 4.96 -14.50 -5.47
N ASN A 100 4.26 -14.60 -4.35
CA ASN A 100 2.87 -15.07 -4.29
C ASN A 100 2.67 -16.43 -4.99
N GLY A 101 3.64 -17.34 -4.85
CA GLY A 101 3.63 -18.67 -5.48
C GLY A 101 4.12 -18.69 -6.94
N GLN A 102 4.29 -17.54 -7.59
CA GLN A 102 4.84 -17.47 -8.93
C GLN A 102 6.38 -17.47 -8.89
N VAL A 103 7.01 -18.42 -9.57
CA VAL A 103 8.47 -18.45 -9.72
C VAL A 103 8.92 -17.32 -10.65
N LEU A 104 9.82 -16.48 -10.17
CA LEU A 104 10.33 -15.31 -10.90
C LEU A 104 11.78 -15.51 -11.36
N ALA A 105 12.59 -16.20 -10.57
CA ALA A 105 13.99 -16.43 -10.92
C ALA A 105 14.55 -17.72 -10.30
N ALA A 106 15.54 -18.29 -10.97
CA ALA A 106 16.47 -19.27 -10.41
C ALA A 106 17.86 -18.64 -10.39
N VAL A 107 18.34 -18.28 -9.21
CA VAL A 107 19.63 -17.63 -9.02
C VAL A 107 20.72 -18.70 -8.97
N ALA A 108 21.65 -18.63 -9.93
CA ALA A 108 22.77 -19.57 -10.04
C ALA A 108 23.79 -19.40 -8.91
N LEU A 109 24.38 -20.52 -8.49
CA LEU A 109 25.35 -20.62 -7.40
C LEU A 109 26.71 -21.14 -7.92
N PRO A 110 27.48 -20.33 -8.66
CA PRO A 110 28.74 -20.76 -9.29
C PRO A 110 29.81 -21.12 -8.25
N LYS A 111 30.62 -22.14 -8.52
CA LYS A 111 31.57 -22.70 -7.55
C LYS A 111 32.68 -21.70 -7.17
N GLU A 112 33.10 -20.85 -8.10
CA GLU A 112 34.19 -19.88 -7.95
C GLU A 112 33.85 -18.76 -6.94
N GLN A 113 32.57 -18.63 -6.61
CA GLN A 113 32.06 -17.62 -5.69
C GLN A 113 31.59 -18.19 -4.36
N ALA A 114 31.59 -19.52 -4.21
CA ALA A 114 31.14 -20.18 -2.99
C ALA A 114 32.06 -19.90 -1.79
N GLY A 115 31.51 -20.02 -0.57
CA GLY A 115 32.25 -19.81 0.68
C GLY A 115 32.54 -18.34 1.05
N ARG A 116 32.11 -17.37 0.25
CA ARG A 116 32.16 -15.92 0.53
C ARG A 116 30.80 -15.27 0.28
N GLU A 117 30.60 -14.09 0.86
CA GLU A 117 29.38 -13.31 0.61
C GLU A 117 29.41 -12.76 -0.83
N VAL A 118 28.33 -12.97 -1.56
CA VAL A 118 28.13 -12.45 -2.91
C VAL A 118 26.78 -11.74 -3.03
N GLU A 119 26.71 -10.83 -4.00
CA GLU A 119 25.48 -10.09 -4.32
C GLU A 119 24.82 -10.61 -5.59
N ARG A 120 23.48 -10.66 -5.59
CA ARG A 120 22.64 -11.04 -6.72
C ARG A 120 21.44 -10.12 -6.80
N GLU A 121 21.13 -9.63 -8.00
CA GLU A 121 19.94 -8.83 -8.24
C GLU A 121 18.86 -9.69 -8.94
N VAL A 122 17.62 -9.60 -8.46
CA VAL A 122 16.44 -10.21 -9.07
C VAL A 122 15.39 -9.13 -9.28
N VAL A 123 14.98 -8.91 -10.52
CA VAL A 123 13.88 -8.00 -10.83
C VAL A 123 12.56 -8.72 -10.59
N LEU A 124 11.65 -8.09 -9.86
CA LEU A 124 10.32 -8.61 -9.59
C LEU A 124 9.31 -7.86 -10.47
N ASP A 125 8.51 -8.62 -11.22
CA ASP A 125 7.46 -8.03 -12.05
C ASP A 125 6.33 -7.47 -11.17
N PRO A 126 6.01 -6.17 -11.29
CA PRO A 126 5.01 -5.51 -10.45
C PRO A 126 3.60 -6.13 -10.58
N ARG A 127 3.30 -6.83 -11.67
CA ARG A 127 1.97 -7.43 -11.92
C ARG A 127 1.64 -8.58 -10.97
N TYR A 128 2.63 -9.17 -10.31
CA TYR A 128 2.43 -10.22 -9.32
C TYR A 128 2.25 -9.68 -7.89
N PHE A 129 2.37 -8.37 -7.68
CA PHE A 129 2.06 -7.77 -6.39
C PHE A 129 0.56 -7.66 -6.18
N SER A 130 0.15 -7.90 -4.94
CA SER A 130 -1.21 -7.71 -4.44
C SER A 130 -1.18 -6.89 -3.15
N ASP A 131 -2.29 -6.88 -2.41
CA ASP A 131 -2.40 -6.22 -1.11
C ASP A 131 -1.43 -6.82 -0.07
N TYR A 132 -1.25 -8.14 -0.10
CA TYR A 132 -0.35 -8.90 0.77
C TYR A 132 0.54 -9.78 -0.09
N ASN A 133 1.84 -9.67 0.12
CA ASN A 133 2.85 -10.29 -0.73
C ASN A 133 3.77 -11.16 0.09
N GLN A 134 3.98 -12.38 -0.39
CA GLN A 134 4.97 -13.29 0.14
C GLN A 134 6.05 -13.53 -0.91
N ILE A 135 7.27 -13.09 -0.61
CA ILE A 135 8.45 -13.42 -1.40
C ILE A 135 9.11 -14.62 -0.74
N ARG A 136 9.24 -15.73 -1.47
CA ARG A 136 9.81 -16.98 -0.96
C ARG A 136 11.12 -17.33 -1.66
N PHE A 137 12.07 -17.78 -0.85
CA PHE A 137 13.41 -18.22 -1.21
C PHE A 137 13.51 -19.72 -0.93
N ASP A 138 13.63 -20.53 -1.98
CA ASP A 138 13.84 -21.98 -1.86
C ASP A 138 15.25 -22.32 -2.30
N LEU A 139 16.07 -22.87 -1.40
CA LEU A 139 17.31 -23.54 -1.79
C LEU A 139 16.94 -24.89 -2.39
N ILE A 140 17.35 -25.12 -3.64
CA ILE A 140 17.46 -26.44 -4.23
C ILE A 140 18.95 -26.77 -4.22
N GLY A 141 19.36 -27.73 -3.40
CA GLY A 141 20.78 -27.99 -3.13
C GLY A 141 21.14 -29.45 -3.36
N HIS A 142 22.19 -29.69 -4.13
CA HIS A 142 22.75 -31.02 -4.39
C HIS A 142 24.27 -30.97 -4.23
N TYR A 143 24.88 -31.97 -3.59
CA TYR A 143 26.34 -32.04 -3.39
C TYR A 143 27.01 -33.22 -4.10
N THR A 144 26.21 -34.16 -4.61
CA THR A 144 26.67 -35.34 -5.36
C THR A 144 25.69 -35.64 -6.51
N LEU A 145 26.14 -36.40 -7.50
CA LEU A 145 25.30 -36.94 -8.58
C LEU A 145 24.75 -38.33 -8.24
N GLU A 146 25.19 -38.89 -7.11
CA GLU A 146 24.78 -40.20 -6.60
C GLU A 146 23.66 -40.06 -5.55
N CYS A 147 23.44 -41.10 -4.76
CA CYS A 147 22.53 -41.04 -3.62
C CYS A 147 23.01 -39.98 -2.61
N GLU A 148 22.15 -39.01 -2.30
CA GLU A 148 22.44 -37.91 -1.38
C GLU A 148 21.71 -38.09 -0.04
N ASP A 149 22.35 -37.65 1.05
CA ASP A 149 21.66 -37.44 2.33
C ASP A 149 20.93 -36.08 2.28
N PRO A 150 19.58 -36.05 2.38
CA PRO A 150 18.80 -34.81 2.31
C PRO A 150 19.18 -33.74 3.33
N GLN A 151 19.81 -34.12 4.45
CA GLN A 151 20.19 -33.22 5.54
C GLN A 151 21.71 -33.13 5.72
N HIS A 152 22.49 -33.53 4.72
CA HIS A 152 23.94 -33.47 4.79
C HIS A 152 24.42 -32.07 5.17
N SER A 153 25.38 -32.00 6.11
CA SER A 153 25.83 -30.72 6.71
C SER A 153 26.46 -29.75 5.72
N SER A 154 26.85 -30.23 4.53
CA SER A 154 27.39 -29.42 3.44
C SER A 154 26.32 -28.73 2.60
N LEU A 155 25.02 -29.01 2.80
CA LEU A 155 23.91 -28.40 2.07
C LEU A 155 23.40 -27.19 2.83
N TRP A 156 23.93 -26.01 2.50
CA TRP A 156 23.47 -24.77 3.12
C TRP A 156 23.66 -23.54 2.22
N LEU A 157 22.75 -22.59 2.41
CA LEU A 157 22.81 -21.23 1.91
C LEU A 157 22.27 -20.30 2.99
N THR A 158 22.94 -19.18 3.22
CA THR A 158 22.50 -18.14 4.16
C THR A 158 22.22 -16.85 3.42
N LEU A 159 21.02 -16.29 3.59
CA LEU A 159 20.71 -14.91 3.18
C LEU A 159 21.02 -13.96 4.32
N SER A 160 21.81 -12.93 4.01
CA SER A 160 22.18 -11.88 4.95
C SER A 160 20.97 -11.00 5.27
N PRO A 161 20.77 -10.56 6.53
CA PRO A 161 19.73 -9.59 6.88
C PRO A 161 19.97 -8.21 6.24
N ARG A 162 21.17 -7.99 5.69
CA ARG A 162 21.55 -6.82 4.88
C ARG A 162 21.07 -6.90 3.42
N SER A 163 20.39 -7.98 3.02
CA SER A 163 19.69 -8.03 1.72
C SER A 163 18.60 -6.97 1.68
N GLU A 164 18.31 -6.43 0.50
CA GLU A 164 17.39 -5.30 0.33
C GLU A 164 16.28 -5.62 -0.67
N LEU A 165 15.09 -5.14 -0.37
CA LEU A 165 13.97 -5.00 -1.31
C LEU A 165 13.84 -3.51 -1.66
N GLU A 166 14.05 -3.21 -2.94
CA GLU A 166 13.86 -1.88 -3.51
C GLU A 166 12.53 -1.86 -4.28
N LEU A 167 11.60 -0.98 -3.88
CA LEU A 167 10.29 -0.81 -4.49
C LEU A 167 10.21 0.56 -5.14
N ALA A 168 9.76 0.60 -6.39
CA ALA A 168 9.29 1.81 -7.04
C ALA A 168 7.78 1.90 -6.82
N VAL A 169 7.36 2.91 -6.06
CA VAL A 169 5.99 3.08 -5.60
C VAL A 169 5.40 4.35 -6.18
N ARG A 170 4.19 4.27 -6.71
CA ARG A 170 3.43 5.42 -7.18
C ARG A 170 2.27 5.67 -6.22
N PRO A 171 2.12 6.87 -5.66
CA PRO A 171 0.99 7.16 -4.78
C PRO A 171 -0.30 7.25 -5.60
N LEU A 172 -1.40 6.89 -4.96
CA LEU A 172 -2.75 6.94 -5.48
C LEU A 172 -3.55 8.01 -4.74
N GLN A 173 -4.34 8.77 -5.48
CA GLN A 173 -5.30 9.68 -4.85
C GLN A 173 -6.54 8.89 -4.43
N LEU A 174 -6.66 8.64 -3.13
CA LEU A 174 -7.88 8.06 -2.57
C LEU A 174 -9.04 9.07 -2.63
N ARG A 175 -10.27 8.55 -2.61
CA ARG A 175 -11.46 9.39 -2.42
C ARG A 175 -11.57 9.82 -0.97
N ASN A 176 -12.23 10.95 -0.74
CA ASN A 176 -12.47 11.48 0.60
C ASN A 176 -13.70 10.80 1.22
N GLU A 177 -13.53 9.54 1.59
CA GLU A 177 -14.60 8.68 2.09
C GLU A 177 -14.27 8.14 3.48
N LEU A 178 -15.10 8.47 4.47
CA LEU A 178 -14.93 8.01 5.86
C LEU A 178 -15.07 6.49 6.02
N ALA A 179 -15.73 5.82 5.06
CA ALA A 179 -15.86 4.37 5.02
C ALA A 179 -14.51 3.64 4.85
N LEU A 180 -13.47 4.34 4.38
CA LEU A 180 -12.12 3.78 4.24
C LEU A 180 -11.31 3.82 5.54
N LEU A 181 -11.81 4.50 6.58
CA LEU A 181 -11.09 4.58 7.85
C LEU A 181 -10.88 3.18 8.44
N PRO A 182 -9.69 2.92 9.01
CA PRO A 182 -8.66 3.89 9.39
C PRO A 182 -7.65 4.29 8.29
N ALA A 183 -7.74 3.75 7.06
CA ALA A 183 -6.83 4.12 5.97
C ALA A 183 -7.16 5.52 5.41
N PRO A 184 -6.18 6.27 4.87
CA PRO A 184 -4.74 5.96 4.79
C PRO A 184 -3.94 6.29 6.06
N PHE A 185 -4.59 6.84 7.10
CA PHE A 185 -3.93 7.29 8.34
C PHE A 185 -3.31 6.15 9.14
N PHE A 186 -3.95 4.99 9.10
CA PHE A 186 -3.37 3.71 9.49
C PHE A 186 -3.79 2.65 8.47
N ASP A 187 -2.81 1.97 7.90
CA ASP A 187 -3.02 0.83 7.01
C ASP A 187 -2.46 -0.43 7.66
N ARG A 188 -3.28 -1.48 7.77
CA ARG A 188 -2.90 -2.78 8.33
C ARG A 188 -1.88 -3.53 7.47
N ARG A 189 -1.77 -3.17 6.19
CA ARG A 189 -0.84 -3.76 5.22
C ARG A 189 0.56 -3.17 5.36
N ASP A 190 0.67 -1.96 5.92
CA ASP A 190 1.98 -1.37 6.21
C ASP A 190 2.54 -1.96 7.51
N ASN A 191 3.68 -2.63 7.45
CA ASN A 191 4.32 -3.24 8.63
C ASN A 191 5.33 -2.30 9.32
N ARG A 192 5.62 -1.13 8.75
CA ARG A 192 6.59 -0.16 9.31
C ARG A 192 6.01 0.56 10.52
N ARG A 193 6.84 1.15 11.39
CA ARG A 193 6.35 1.99 12.51
C ARG A 193 5.35 3.06 12.03
N LEU A 194 4.21 3.18 12.72
CA LEU A 194 3.24 4.25 12.42
C LEU A 194 3.83 5.61 12.81
N THR A 195 3.92 6.53 11.86
CA THR A 195 4.23 7.94 12.12
C THR A 195 3.10 8.80 11.57
N LEU A 196 2.25 9.31 12.45
CA LEU A 196 1.03 10.01 12.08
C LEU A 196 1.03 11.41 12.71
N PRO A 197 1.47 12.44 11.97
CA PRO A 197 1.51 13.80 12.46
C PRO A 197 0.14 14.34 12.88
N VAL A 198 0.20 15.27 13.82
CA VAL A 198 -0.94 15.99 14.35
C VAL A 198 -0.71 17.48 14.12
N VAL A 199 -1.68 18.14 13.51
CA VAL A 199 -1.70 19.58 13.26
C VAL A 199 -2.70 20.22 14.21
N LEU A 200 -2.20 21.20 14.97
CA LEU A 200 -2.96 21.94 15.97
C LEU A 200 -2.96 23.44 15.64
N PRO A 201 -3.97 24.19 16.09
CA PRO A 201 -3.93 25.64 16.06
C PRO A 201 -2.86 26.17 17.03
N ASN A 202 -2.21 27.28 16.68
CA ASN A 202 -1.19 27.95 17.52
C ASN A 202 -1.63 28.21 18.97
N ARG A 203 -2.92 28.39 19.22
CA ARG A 203 -3.52 28.45 20.56
C ARG A 203 -4.41 27.24 20.76
N SER A 204 -3.90 26.24 21.47
CA SER A 204 -4.62 25.01 21.78
C SER A 204 -4.98 24.94 23.26
N ALA A 205 -6.27 24.92 23.58
CA ALA A 205 -6.75 24.72 24.95
C ALA A 205 -6.46 23.28 25.43
N LEU A 206 -6.35 23.10 26.75
CA LEU A 206 -6.11 21.76 27.35
C LEU A 206 -7.19 20.74 26.96
N ALA A 207 -8.45 21.19 26.82
CA ALA A 207 -9.56 20.33 26.40
C ALA A 207 -9.36 19.81 24.96
N LEU A 208 -8.86 20.63 24.03
CA LEU A 208 -8.50 20.21 22.67
C LEU A 208 -7.36 19.18 22.70
N LEU A 209 -6.31 19.43 23.49
CA LEU A 209 -5.18 18.50 23.64
C LEU A 209 -5.60 17.14 24.21
N ARG A 210 -6.63 17.11 25.06
CA ARG A 210 -7.21 15.86 25.54
C ARG A 210 -7.82 15.05 24.38
N SER A 211 -8.59 15.68 23.51
CA SER A 211 -9.17 15.03 22.32
C SER A 211 -8.08 14.49 21.38
N VAL A 212 -6.98 15.23 21.21
CA VAL A 212 -5.79 14.75 20.48
C VAL A 212 -5.25 13.47 21.10
N GLY A 213 -5.08 13.45 22.44
CA GLY A 213 -4.62 12.28 23.19
C GLY A 213 -5.52 11.06 23.01
N VAL A 214 -6.84 11.25 22.97
CA VAL A 214 -7.82 10.17 22.71
C VAL A 214 -7.63 9.59 21.30
N ALA A 215 -7.58 10.43 20.27
CA ALA A 215 -7.37 9.98 18.89
C ALA A 215 -6.02 9.27 18.72
N ALA A 216 -4.94 9.84 19.27
CA ALA A 216 -3.61 9.24 19.26
C ALA A 216 -3.58 7.89 19.99
N SER A 217 -4.34 7.75 21.09
CA SER A 217 -4.43 6.48 21.82
C SER A 217 -5.13 5.39 20.99
N TRP A 218 -6.18 5.74 20.25
CA TRP A 218 -6.86 4.80 19.37
C TRP A 218 -5.97 4.34 18.21
N PHE A 219 -5.30 5.27 17.51
CA PHE A 219 -4.32 4.90 16.48
C PHE A 219 -3.13 4.14 17.06
N GLY A 220 -2.72 4.46 18.29
CA GLY A 220 -1.67 3.75 19.03
C GLY A 220 -2.05 2.29 19.29
N MET A 221 -3.27 2.04 19.76
CA MET A 221 -3.82 0.69 19.94
C MET A 221 -3.86 -0.10 18.62
N LEU A 222 -4.24 0.54 17.50
CA LEU A 222 -4.22 -0.10 16.19
C LEU A 222 -2.80 -0.52 15.75
N ALA A 223 -1.78 0.24 16.15
CA ALA A 223 -0.38 0.03 15.78
C ALA A 223 0.49 -0.59 16.89
N ASP A 224 -0.10 -1.16 17.95
CA ASP A 224 0.59 -1.62 19.16
C ASP A 224 1.77 -2.56 18.83
N TYR A 225 1.56 -3.49 17.90
CA TYR A 225 2.56 -4.47 17.45
C TYR A 225 3.79 -3.87 16.72
N ARG A 226 3.73 -2.61 16.25
CA ARG A 226 4.79 -1.95 15.45
C ARG A 226 5.18 -0.56 15.96
N SER A 227 4.68 -0.18 17.14
CA SER A 227 4.80 1.16 17.74
C SER A 227 4.19 2.30 16.90
N ALA A 228 3.90 3.41 17.56
CA ALA A 228 3.41 4.64 16.93
C ALA A 228 4.17 5.89 17.40
N ARG A 229 4.26 6.90 16.54
CA ARG A 229 4.72 8.26 16.85
C ARG A 229 3.73 9.27 16.28
N PHE A 230 3.45 10.32 17.06
CA PHE A 230 2.53 11.39 16.67
C PHE A 230 3.24 12.75 16.76
N PRO A 231 4.09 13.11 15.76
CA PRO A 231 4.74 14.42 15.74
C PRO A 231 3.71 15.55 15.72
N VAL A 232 3.85 16.54 16.60
CA VAL A 232 2.91 17.67 16.68
C VAL A 232 3.49 18.88 15.96
N SER A 233 2.66 19.56 15.19
CA SER A 233 2.96 20.80 14.48
C SER A 233 1.86 21.82 14.72
N PHE A 234 2.21 23.10 14.74
CA PHE A 234 1.27 24.20 14.96
C PHE A 234 1.18 25.05 13.70
N ASP A 235 -0.03 25.19 13.16
CA ASP A 235 -0.32 25.93 11.91
C ASP A 235 0.52 25.53 10.69
N VAL A 236 1.27 24.43 10.73
CA VAL A 236 2.12 23.94 9.64
C VAL A 236 1.63 22.57 9.21
N LEU A 237 1.39 22.40 7.91
CA LEU A 237 1.01 21.11 7.35
C LEU A 237 2.25 20.28 6.99
N PRO A 238 2.33 19.03 7.46
CA PRO A 238 3.43 18.14 7.11
C PRO A 238 3.21 17.54 5.70
N GLN A 239 4.30 17.19 5.02
CA GLN A 239 4.26 16.55 3.69
C GLN A 239 3.95 15.04 3.79
N GLN A 240 2.90 14.67 4.54
CA GLN A 240 2.37 13.32 4.71
C GLN A 240 0.92 13.35 5.22
N HIS A 241 0.24 12.20 5.30
CA HIS A 241 -1.08 12.12 5.93
C HIS A 241 -1.03 12.60 7.38
N ALA A 242 -2.01 13.38 7.81
CA ALA A 242 -2.03 13.97 9.14
C ALA A 242 -3.43 14.05 9.75
N LEU A 243 -3.47 14.14 11.07
CA LEU A 243 -4.67 14.46 11.85
C LEU A 243 -4.71 15.97 12.08
N VAL A 244 -5.87 16.58 11.89
CA VAL A 244 -6.07 18.03 12.08
C VAL A 244 -7.19 18.23 13.09
N PHE A 245 -6.95 19.08 14.09
CA PHE A 245 -7.95 19.38 15.13
C PHE A 245 -8.28 20.86 15.10
N ALA A 246 -9.57 21.19 15.10
CA ALA A 246 -10.03 22.57 15.05
C ALA A 246 -11.36 22.79 15.78
N THR A 247 -11.53 23.98 16.36
CA THR A 247 -12.83 24.54 16.72
C THR A 247 -13.12 25.76 15.84
N ASN A 248 -14.35 26.29 15.87
CA ASN A 248 -14.67 27.52 15.13
C ASN A 248 -13.80 28.72 15.56
N ASN A 249 -13.35 28.72 16.82
CA ASN A 249 -12.54 29.80 17.40
C ASN A 249 -11.03 29.52 17.35
N ALA A 250 -10.60 28.27 17.15
CA ALA A 250 -9.20 27.87 17.09
C ALA A 250 -8.99 26.82 15.98
N ARG A 251 -8.49 27.26 14.82
CA ARG A 251 -8.24 26.39 13.65
C ARG A 251 -6.92 26.75 12.97
N PRO A 252 -6.22 25.77 12.35
CA PRO A 252 -4.98 26.06 11.65
C PRO A 252 -5.16 27.07 10.53
N ALA A 253 -4.36 28.15 10.53
CA ALA A 253 -4.47 29.22 9.54
C ALA A 253 -4.14 28.77 8.10
N THR A 254 -3.37 27.69 7.96
CA THR A 254 -3.00 27.07 6.68
C THR A 254 -4.15 26.34 5.99
N LEU A 255 -5.28 26.11 6.67
CA LEU A 255 -6.45 25.43 6.11
C LEU A 255 -7.69 26.32 6.17
N GLN A 256 -8.38 26.44 5.04
CA GLN A 256 -9.70 27.09 4.98
C GLN A 256 -10.77 26.10 5.44
N LEU A 257 -10.88 25.92 6.75
CA LEU A 257 -11.92 25.06 7.34
C LEU A 257 -13.21 25.85 7.57
N PRO A 258 -14.37 25.40 7.05
CA PRO A 258 -15.65 26.06 7.31
C PRO A 258 -16.03 25.94 8.79
N ALA A 259 -16.83 26.88 9.28
CA ALA A 259 -17.39 26.78 10.62
C ALA A 259 -18.44 25.65 10.66
N VAL A 260 -18.44 24.87 11.75
CA VAL A 260 -19.39 23.77 11.95
C VAL A 260 -20.34 24.07 13.12
N GLN A 261 -21.55 23.54 13.06
CA GLN A 261 -22.54 23.66 14.15
C GLN A 261 -22.71 22.36 14.95
N LYS A 262 -22.16 21.27 14.43
CA LYS A 262 -22.22 19.93 15.01
C LYS A 262 -20.80 19.36 15.10
N PRO A 263 -20.57 18.33 15.94
CA PRO A 263 -19.37 17.52 15.85
C PRO A 263 -19.21 16.97 14.43
N THR A 264 -18.05 17.18 13.82
CA THR A 264 -17.82 16.83 12.41
C THR A 264 -16.46 16.17 12.24
N ILE A 265 -16.46 15.07 11.50
CA ILE A 265 -15.25 14.42 11.01
C ILE A 265 -15.29 14.51 9.49
N SER A 266 -14.19 14.92 8.87
CA SER A 266 -14.08 14.93 7.42
C SER A 266 -12.69 14.51 6.96
N ILE A 267 -12.61 14.00 5.74
CA ILE A 267 -11.35 13.79 5.05
C ILE A 267 -11.25 14.86 3.96
N ILE A 268 -10.15 15.59 3.94
CA ILE A 268 -9.85 16.55 2.88
C ILE A 268 -8.50 16.25 2.23
N ASP A 269 -8.32 16.75 1.02
CA ASP A 269 -7.04 16.67 0.32
C ASP A 269 -6.04 17.63 0.95
N HIS A 270 -4.77 17.24 1.00
CA HIS A 270 -3.71 18.17 1.36
C HIS A 270 -3.62 19.25 0.27
N PRO A 271 -3.67 20.57 0.62
CA PRO A 271 -3.76 21.65 -0.37
C PRO A 271 -2.63 21.66 -1.41
N GLU A 272 -1.42 21.28 -1.00
CA GLU A 272 -0.24 21.25 -1.86
C GLU A 272 0.03 19.87 -2.50
N ALA A 273 -0.68 18.81 -2.08
CA ALA A 273 -0.38 17.43 -2.46
C ALA A 273 -1.65 16.55 -2.41
N PRO A 274 -2.52 16.55 -3.44
CA PRO A 274 -3.85 15.93 -3.38
C PRO A 274 -3.89 14.41 -3.08
N ASN A 275 -2.78 13.71 -3.32
CA ASN A 275 -2.60 12.30 -2.94
C ASN A 275 -2.45 12.09 -1.42
N LEU A 276 -2.05 13.13 -0.69
CA LEU A 276 -2.03 13.14 0.77
C LEU A 276 -3.38 13.60 1.32
N LYS A 277 -3.77 13.01 2.45
CA LYS A 277 -5.07 13.21 3.08
C LYS A 277 -4.93 13.77 4.48
N LEU A 278 -5.86 14.60 4.88
CA LEU A 278 -5.98 15.15 6.22
C LEU A 278 -7.28 14.63 6.85
N LEU A 279 -7.19 13.99 8.02
CA LEU A 279 -8.37 13.63 8.82
C LEU A 279 -8.66 14.79 9.77
N VAL A 280 -9.73 15.52 9.47
CA VAL A 280 -10.07 16.75 10.18
C VAL A 280 -11.18 16.47 11.18
N PHE A 281 -10.90 16.75 12.44
CA PHE A 281 -11.87 16.77 13.53
C PHE A 281 -12.27 18.21 13.82
N GLN A 282 -13.55 18.51 13.73
CA GLN A 282 -14.11 19.83 14.00
C GLN A 282 -15.23 19.77 15.03
N GLY A 283 -15.35 20.85 15.80
CA GLY A 283 -16.52 21.14 16.62
C GLY A 283 -16.76 22.64 16.68
N GLN A 284 -17.97 23.04 17.06
CA GLN A 284 -18.22 24.46 17.36
C GLN A 284 -17.31 24.94 18.50
N ASP A 285 -17.11 24.09 19.50
CA ASP A 285 -16.27 24.27 20.69
C ASP A 285 -15.50 22.98 21.02
N GLU A 286 -14.74 22.98 22.11
CA GLU A 286 -13.94 21.83 22.55
C GLU A 286 -14.79 20.62 22.97
N VAL A 287 -16.02 20.84 23.43
CA VAL A 287 -16.95 19.75 23.81
C VAL A 287 -17.41 19.01 22.56
N GLN A 288 -17.84 19.72 21.52
CA GLN A 288 -18.20 19.11 20.25
C GLN A 288 -16.99 18.46 19.56
N LEU A 289 -15.80 19.06 19.67
CA LEU A 289 -14.58 18.45 19.13
C LEU A 289 -14.29 17.11 19.81
N GLN A 290 -14.44 17.04 21.13
CA GLN A 290 -14.31 15.79 21.87
C GLN A 290 -15.33 14.75 21.40
N GLN A 291 -16.59 15.14 21.20
CA GLN A 291 -17.63 14.25 20.66
C GLN A 291 -17.29 13.72 19.26
N ALA A 292 -16.70 14.55 18.39
CA ALA A 292 -16.26 14.11 17.06
C ALA A 292 -15.18 13.03 17.17
N VAL A 293 -14.19 13.22 18.03
CA VAL A 293 -13.14 12.22 18.26
C VAL A 293 -13.71 10.93 18.88
N GLU A 294 -14.55 11.04 19.89
CA GLU A 294 -15.20 9.90 20.53
C GLU A 294 -16.09 9.13 19.53
N GLY A 295 -16.76 9.83 18.61
CA GLY A 295 -17.51 9.23 17.51
C GLY A 295 -16.66 8.27 16.68
N LEU A 296 -15.44 8.70 16.30
CA LEU A 296 -14.49 7.84 15.59
C LEU A 296 -14.06 6.62 16.43
N VAL A 297 -13.64 6.88 17.68
CA VAL A 297 -13.03 5.85 18.55
C VAL A 297 -14.03 4.77 18.95
N LEU A 298 -15.26 5.17 19.25
CA LEU A 298 -16.33 4.26 19.69
C LEU A 298 -17.03 3.57 18.52
N GLY A 299 -16.70 3.91 17.26
CA GLY A 299 -17.41 3.40 16.08
C GLY A 299 -18.87 3.87 16.00
N ASN A 300 -19.21 4.96 16.70
CA ASN A 300 -20.55 5.51 16.68
C ASN A 300 -20.74 6.34 15.40
N PRO A 301 -21.90 6.24 14.74
CA PRO A 301 -22.21 7.03 13.56
C PRO A 301 -22.44 8.50 13.95
N VAL A 302 -21.37 9.24 14.20
CA VAL A 302 -21.38 10.71 14.15
C VAL A 302 -20.99 11.08 12.72
N LEU A 303 -21.87 10.75 11.77
CA LEU A 303 -21.70 10.98 10.35
C LEU A 303 -22.83 11.89 9.87
N THR A 304 -22.56 13.20 9.79
CA THR A 304 -23.42 14.15 9.07
C THR A 304 -22.56 15.12 8.30
#